data_AF-A0A7S6MTM9-F1
#
_entry.id   AF-A0A7S6MTM9-F1
#
_cell.length_a   1.000
_cell.length_b   1.000
_cell.length_c   1.000
_cell.angle_alpha   90.00
_cell.angle_beta   90.00
_cell.angle_gamma   90.00
#
_symmetry.space_group_name_H-M   'P 1'
#
loop_
_entity.id
_entity.type
_entity.pdbx_description
1 polymer ?
#
loop_
_entity_poly.entity_id
_entity_poly.type
_entity_poly.pdbx_seq_one_letter_code
_entity_poly.pdbx_strand_id
1 'polypeptide(L)'
;MTIVVATGNTHKVAELETLFRRYHGPNVRLIPVTDIIADFHPDEIGDTFEANAYIKAEEAYRLTGLPSIADDSGLEVNILNMQPGVISARYAGIHATDADNRQKLRVELEKHNLTQTDARFRCVLCYYDGFSFLFGEGICYGTVHTNEIGNAGFGYDPMFTPAGNTQRFAEMTSNEKSALSHRSLAVKSLLDGGSNSPEAGCSPEPVSPDDIQVLATVACLTALSRLTDLEILLQSVRHQVHVQEMIYEVILQSYLFCGFPATLEAMKILASERSVPTGGSEEGLSASNYKERGMNLLQRIYGKVAEPMLSNIEAMSAELKEWMIVEGYGKVLSRPGLDVSTRELCIVAQLAVLTHPNQLKSHLRGALRTGCTIQQINSVIEIIARFDEEGANLARRILRDLTSRARA
;
A
#
# COMPACT_ATOMS: atom_id res chain seq x y z
N MET A 1 25.26 -9.42 -0.04
CA MET A 1 24.16 -9.46 -1.02
C MET A 1 24.37 -8.36 -2.03
N THR A 2 24.13 -8.63 -3.32
CA THR A 2 24.23 -7.62 -4.38
C THR A 2 22.83 -7.18 -4.78
N ILE A 3 22.58 -5.88 -4.85
CA ILE A 3 21.29 -5.30 -5.27
C ILE A 3 21.55 -4.32 -6.42
N VAL A 4 20.78 -4.43 -7.48
CA VAL A 4 20.83 -3.51 -8.62
C VAL A 4 20.05 -2.25 -8.30
N VAL A 5 20.63 -1.08 -8.51
CA VAL A 5 19.93 0.21 -8.37
C VAL A 5 19.36 0.58 -9.75
N ALA A 6 18.05 0.46 -9.90
CA ALA A 6 17.30 0.64 -11.14
C ALA A 6 17.08 2.12 -11.49
N THR A 7 18.18 2.88 -11.60
CA THR A 7 18.15 4.27 -12.05
C THR A 7 19.40 4.61 -12.84
N GLY A 8 19.24 5.36 -13.93
CA GLY A 8 20.35 5.99 -14.65
C GLY A 8 20.84 7.30 -14.01
N ASN A 9 20.19 7.79 -12.95
CA ASN A 9 20.59 9.04 -12.30
C ASN A 9 21.74 8.79 -11.31
N THR A 10 22.94 9.22 -11.69
CA THR A 10 24.17 9.06 -10.89
C THR A 10 24.11 9.72 -9.52
N HIS A 11 23.37 10.82 -9.37
CA HIS A 11 23.18 11.49 -8.08
C HIS A 11 22.31 10.65 -7.14
N LYS A 12 21.23 10.03 -7.64
CA LYS A 12 20.39 9.12 -6.86
C LYS A 12 21.17 7.90 -6.38
N VAL A 13 21.99 7.32 -7.26
CA VAL A 13 22.86 6.18 -6.91
C VAL A 13 23.81 6.56 -5.77
N ALA A 14 24.50 7.70 -5.87
CA ALA A 14 25.43 8.15 -4.84
C ALA A 14 24.75 8.40 -3.48
N GLU A 15 23.55 8.99 -3.47
CA GLU A 15 22.76 9.18 -2.25
C GLU A 15 22.36 7.83 -1.63
N LEU A 16 21.83 6.89 -2.43
CA LEU A 16 21.43 5.56 -1.94
C LEU A 16 22.62 4.75 -1.42
N GLU A 17 23.76 4.76 -2.13
CA GLU A 17 24.96 4.08 -1.64
C GLU A 17 25.41 4.61 -0.28
N THR A 18 25.40 5.93 -0.10
CA THR A 18 25.78 6.55 1.17
C THR A 18 24.84 6.15 2.30
N LEU A 19 23.52 6.18 2.03
CA LEU A 19 22.48 5.81 3.01
C LEU A 19 22.55 4.32 3.39
N PHE A 20 22.65 3.41 2.42
CA PHE A 20 22.71 1.97 2.69
C PHE A 20 24.00 1.58 3.41
N ARG A 21 25.16 2.18 3.08
CA ARG A 21 26.40 1.97 3.84
C ARG A 21 26.26 2.41 5.29
N ARG A 22 25.56 3.53 5.55
CA ARG A 22 25.32 4.06 6.89
C ARG A 22 24.48 3.10 7.75
N TYR A 23 23.45 2.48 7.19
CA TYR A 23 22.52 1.63 7.95
C TYR A 23 22.93 0.15 8.03
N HIS A 24 23.52 -0.44 6.97
CA HIS A 24 23.79 -1.88 6.89
C HIS A 24 25.29 -2.28 6.87
N GLY A 25 26.21 -1.32 6.81
CA GLY A 25 27.64 -1.64 6.68
C GLY A 25 27.99 -2.35 5.35
N PRO A 26 29.14 -3.04 5.26
CA PRO A 26 29.70 -3.53 3.98
C PRO A 26 29.00 -4.76 3.38
N ASN A 27 27.95 -5.29 4.01
CA ASN A 27 27.34 -6.57 3.63
C ASN A 27 26.32 -6.46 2.48
N VAL A 28 25.89 -5.24 2.13
CA VAL A 28 25.03 -4.94 0.98
C VAL A 28 25.85 -4.16 -0.04
N ARG A 29 25.98 -4.70 -1.25
CA ARG A 29 26.63 -4.05 -2.37
C ARG A 29 25.57 -3.56 -3.34
N LEU A 30 25.43 -2.25 -3.47
CA LEU A 30 24.62 -1.65 -4.53
C LEU A 30 25.46 -1.59 -5.81
N ILE A 31 24.83 -1.90 -6.95
CA ILE A 31 25.44 -1.76 -8.27
C ILE A 31 24.46 -0.95 -9.14
N PRO A 32 24.89 0.16 -9.76
CA PRO A 32 24.06 0.89 -10.72
C PRO A 32 23.61 -0.05 -11.85
N VAL A 33 22.35 0.02 -12.25
CA VAL A 33 21.86 -0.77 -13.40
C VAL A 33 22.63 -0.48 -14.67
N THR A 34 23.13 0.74 -14.85
CA THR A 34 23.96 1.17 -15.99
C THR A 34 25.30 0.47 -16.10
N ASP A 35 25.82 -0.10 -15.00
CA ASP A 35 27.05 -0.90 -15.02
C ASP A 35 26.81 -2.29 -15.65
N ILE A 36 25.54 -2.72 -15.74
CA ILE A 36 25.12 -4.01 -16.29
C ILE A 36 24.44 -3.82 -17.66
N ILE A 37 23.58 -2.80 -17.75
CA ILE A 37 22.73 -2.47 -18.89
C ILE A 37 22.92 -0.99 -19.18
N ALA A 38 23.80 -0.67 -20.13
CA ALA A 38 24.18 0.71 -20.43
C ALA A 38 22.99 1.60 -20.84
N ASP A 39 22.00 1.03 -21.53
CA ASP A 39 20.82 1.73 -22.06
C ASP A 39 19.55 1.32 -21.28
N PHE A 40 19.51 1.63 -19.99
CA PHE A 40 18.37 1.31 -19.12
C PHE A 40 17.39 2.48 -19.03
N HIS A 41 16.32 2.42 -19.83
CA HIS A 41 15.24 3.40 -19.86
C HIS A 41 13.87 2.72 -19.85
N PRO A 42 13.37 2.31 -18.67
CA PRO A 42 12.02 1.76 -18.54
C PRO A 42 10.96 2.82 -18.83
N ASP A 43 9.86 2.41 -19.43
CA ASP A 43 8.71 3.27 -19.71
C ASP A 43 7.95 3.58 -18.41
N GLU A 44 8.19 4.76 -17.83
CA GLU A 44 7.48 5.28 -16.65
C GLU A 44 6.04 5.72 -17.00
N ILE A 45 5.18 4.74 -17.25
CA ILE A 45 3.76 4.92 -17.61
C ILE A 45 2.82 5.01 -16.39
N GLY A 46 3.35 4.91 -15.17
CA GLY A 46 2.58 4.97 -13.95
C GLY A 46 2.21 6.40 -13.56
N ASP A 47 0.98 6.59 -13.09
CA ASP A 47 0.48 7.87 -12.58
C ASP A 47 0.87 8.14 -11.11
N THR A 48 1.57 7.20 -10.47
CA THR A 48 2.01 7.28 -9.07
C THR A 48 3.51 6.98 -8.93
N PHE A 49 4.12 7.45 -7.83
CA PHE A 49 5.54 7.19 -7.54
C PHE A 49 5.79 5.69 -7.30
N GLU A 50 4.83 5.02 -6.64
CA GLU A 50 4.84 3.59 -6.37
C GLU A 50 4.85 2.76 -7.65
N ALA A 51 3.96 3.07 -8.59
CA ALA A 51 3.86 2.37 -9.87
C ALA A 51 5.16 2.53 -10.66
N ASN A 52 5.69 3.74 -10.76
CA ASN A 52 6.94 4.00 -11.48
C ASN A 52 8.15 3.35 -10.80
N ALA A 53 8.21 3.36 -9.46
CA ALA A 53 9.26 2.67 -8.73
C ALA A 53 9.17 1.15 -8.96
N TYR A 54 7.98 0.55 -8.93
CA TYR A 54 7.80 -0.87 -9.21
C TYR A 54 8.22 -1.25 -10.64
N ILE A 55 7.73 -0.52 -11.65
CA ILE A 55 8.06 -0.75 -13.06
C ILE A 55 9.59 -0.76 -13.26
N LYS A 56 10.29 0.21 -12.65
CA LYS A 56 11.75 0.29 -12.68
C LYS A 56 12.42 -0.92 -12.03
N ALA A 57 11.97 -1.31 -10.82
CA ALA A 57 12.56 -2.41 -10.08
C ALA A 57 12.32 -3.75 -10.82
N GLU A 58 11.08 -4.02 -11.20
CA GLU A 58 10.70 -5.21 -11.95
C GLU A 58 11.47 -5.35 -13.26
N GLU A 59 11.60 -4.28 -14.04
CA GLU A 59 12.34 -4.31 -15.31
C GLU A 59 13.84 -4.58 -15.08
N ALA A 60 14.44 -3.97 -14.06
CA ALA A 60 15.83 -4.26 -13.70
C ALA A 60 16.03 -5.71 -13.27
N TYR A 61 15.11 -6.28 -12.47
CA TYR A 61 15.14 -7.69 -12.10
C TYR A 61 14.97 -8.59 -13.33
N ARG A 62 14.01 -8.28 -14.22
CA ARG A 62 13.73 -9.05 -15.43
C ARG A 62 14.95 -9.15 -16.34
N LEU A 63 15.70 -8.05 -16.48
CA LEU A 63 16.87 -7.98 -17.36
C LEU A 63 18.15 -8.54 -16.71
N THR A 64 18.29 -8.46 -15.39
CA THR A 64 19.55 -8.83 -14.70
C THR A 64 19.48 -10.16 -13.93
N GLY A 65 18.28 -10.60 -13.55
CA GLY A 65 18.06 -11.73 -12.63
C GLY A 65 18.51 -11.47 -11.19
N LEU A 66 18.85 -10.22 -10.85
CA LEU A 66 19.34 -9.83 -9.53
C LEU A 66 18.28 -9.02 -8.79
N PRO A 67 18.15 -9.15 -7.45
CA PRO A 67 17.31 -8.25 -6.67
C PRO A 67 17.63 -6.79 -6.97
N SER A 68 16.59 -5.97 -7.05
CA SER A 68 16.69 -4.59 -7.49
C SER A 68 16.05 -3.64 -6.50
N ILE A 69 16.55 -2.42 -6.44
CA ILE A 69 15.89 -1.30 -5.79
C ILE A 69 15.72 -0.16 -6.79
N ALA A 70 14.52 0.39 -6.87
CA ALA A 70 14.20 1.54 -7.70
C ALA A 70 13.74 2.72 -6.86
N ASP A 71 13.99 3.92 -7.36
CA ASP A 71 13.58 5.19 -6.76
C ASP A 71 12.69 5.95 -7.74
N ASP A 72 11.49 6.30 -7.28
CA ASP A 72 10.70 7.35 -7.90
C ASP A 72 10.47 8.49 -6.91
N SER A 73 10.76 9.71 -7.34
CA SER A 73 10.79 10.86 -6.44
C SER A 73 10.47 12.15 -7.18
N GLY A 74 9.77 13.06 -6.52
CA GLY A 74 9.40 14.34 -7.10
C GLY A 74 9.10 15.42 -6.07
N LEU A 75 8.98 16.64 -6.58
CA LEU A 75 8.47 17.79 -5.85
C LEU A 75 6.96 17.86 -6.04
N GLU A 76 6.22 17.99 -4.94
CA GLU A 76 4.78 18.23 -4.95
C GLU A 76 4.51 19.60 -4.32
N VAL A 77 3.83 20.48 -5.05
CA VAL A 77 3.54 21.85 -4.60
C VAL A 77 2.04 21.99 -4.37
N ASN A 78 1.64 22.31 -3.14
CA ASN A 78 0.24 22.27 -2.72
C ASN A 78 -0.66 23.17 -3.58
N ILE A 79 -0.24 24.42 -3.82
CA ILE A 79 -1.02 25.39 -4.60
C ILE A 79 -1.14 25.02 -6.08
N LEU A 80 -0.24 24.17 -6.59
CA LEU A 80 -0.25 23.68 -7.96
C LEU A 80 -0.91 22.30 -8.08
N ASN A 81 -1.79 21.95 -7.13
CA ASN A 81 -2.45 20.65 -7.05
C ASN A 81 -1.44 19.49 -7.11
N MET A 82 -0.38 19.59 -6.30
CA MET A 82 0.70 18.60 -6.19
C MET A 82 1.61 18.47 -7.42
N GLN A 83 1.43 19.29 -8.46
CA GLN A 83 2.39 19.35 -9.55
C GLN A 83 3.71 19.98 -9.09
N PRO A 84 4.87 19.57 -9.63
CA PRO A 84 5.06 18.62 -10.74
C PRO A 84 4.74 17.14 -10.46
N GLY A 85 4.88 16.64 -9.22
CA GLY A 85 4.62 15.24 -8.88
C GLY A 85 5.52 14.26 -9.65
N VAL A 86 4.95 13.17 -10.17
CA VAL A 86 5.67 12.11 -10.92
C VAL A 86 6.41 12.62 -12.15
N ILE A 87 5.99 13.73 -12.75
CA ILE A 87 6.66 14.32 -13.93
C ILE A 87 7.77 15.32 -13.56
N SER A 88 8.22 15.36 -12.30
CA SER A 88 9.23 16.32 -11.81
C SER A 88 10.48 16.43 -12.67
N ALA A 89 11.02 15.31 -13.16
CA ALA A 89 12.23 15.32 -14.00
C ALA A 89 11.99 15.87 -15.42
N ARG A 90 10.74 15.87 -15.87
CA ARG A 90 10.32 16.28 -17.23
C ARG A 90 9.26 17.38 -17.18
N TYR A 91 9.26 18.18 -16.12
CA TYR A 91 8.20 19.17 -15.88
C TYR A 91 8.11 20.16 -17.03
N ALA A 92 9.25 20.62 -17.56
CA ALA A 92 9.32 21.49 -18.73
C ALA A 92 9.32 20.76 -20.08
N GLY A 93 9.16 19.43 -20.10
CA GLY A 93 9.14 18.58 -21.30
C GLY A 93 10.12 17.41 -21.21
N ILE A 94 10.04 16.51 -22.19
CA ILE A 94 10.79 15.22 -22.21
C ILE A 94 12.32 15.38 -22.28
N HIS A 95 12.82 16.54 -22.70
CA HIS A 95 14.25 16.87 -22.77
C HIS A 95 14.64 18.04 -21.84
N ALA A 96 13.82 18.31 -20.82
CA ALA A 96 14.07 19.40 -19.89
C ALA A 96 15.33 19.16 -19.05
N THR A 97 16.13 20.21 -18.89
CA THR A 97 17.18 20.24 -17.87
C THR A 97 16.59 20.62 -16.52
N ASP A 98 17.36 20.42 -15.44
CA ASP A 98 16.96 20.91 -14.11
C ASP A 98 16.69 22.42 -14.11
N ALA A 99 17.46 23.19 -14.89
CA ALA A 99 17.25 24.63 -15.04
C ALA A 99 15.92 24.96 -15.73
N ASP A 100 15.54 24.22 -16.77
CA ASP A 100 14.25 24.39 -17.45
C ASP A 100 13.07 24.06 -16.52
N ASN A 101 13.20 22.96 -15.77
CA ASN A 101 12.21 22.53 -14.78
C ASN A 101 12.01 23.56 -13.66
N ARG A 102 13.10 24.14 -13.14
CA ARG A 102 13.06 25.24 -12.16
C ARG A 102 12.47 26.52 -12.74
N GLN A 103 12.84 26.87 -13.97
CA GLN A 103 12.27 28.03 -14.67
C GLN A 103 10.76 27.90 -14.84
N LYS A 104 10.27 26.73 -15.28
CA LYS A 104 8.83 26.50 -15.41
C LYS A 104 8.12 26.59 -14.07
N LEU A 105 8.67 25.99 -13.02
CA LEU A 105 8.10 26.08 -11.68
C LEU A 105 8.01 27.53 -11.19
N ARG A 106 9.06 28.32 -11.41
CA ARG A 106 9.07 29.74 -11.06
C ARG A 106 7.92 30.49 -11.75
N VAL A 107 7.76 30.28 -13.06
CA VAL A 107 6.70 30.91 -13.86
C VAL A 107 5.31 30.52 -13.33
N GLU A 108 5.08 29.25 -12.97
CA GLU A 108 3.79 28.84 -12.41
C GLU A 108 3.52 29.48 -11.04
N LEU A 109 4.52 29.56 -10.16
CA LEU A 109 4.38 30.25 -8.86
C LEU A 109 4.11 31.75 -9.02
N GLU A 110 4.78 32.40 -9.96
CA GLU A 110 4.60 33.83 -10.26
C GLU A 110 3.21 34.14 -10.81
N LYS A 111 2.59 33.23 -11.59
CA LYS A 111 1.18 33.37 -12.03
C LYS A 111 0.19 33.43 -10.85
N HIS A 112 0.54 32.81 -9.72
CA HIS A 112 -0.23 32.89 -8.48
C HIS A 112 0.18 34.07 -7.59
N ASN A 113 1.08 34.96 -8.04
CA ASN A 113 1.67 36.05 -7.29
C ASN A 113 2.40 35.58 -6.01
N LEU A 114 3.02 34.40 -6.05
CA LEU A 114 3.74 33.82 -4.92
C LEU A 114 5.25 33.90 -5.13
N THR A 115 5.97 34.31 -4.09
CA THR A 115 7.44 34.22 -4.01
C THR A 115 7.92 32.97 -3.29
N GLN A 116 7.01 32.34 -2.53
CA GLN A 116 7.22 31.08 -1.85
C GLN A 116 5.89 30.41 -1.51
N THR A 117 5.88 29.09 -1.37
CA THR A 117 4.67 28.33 -0.97
C THR A 117 5.04 26.97 -0.38
N ASP A 118 4.09 26.35 0.31
CA ASP A 118 4.26 25.03 0.89
C ASP A 118 4.42 23.97 -0.20
N ALA A 119 5.41 23.12 -0.02
CA ALA A 119 5.72 22.02 -0.91
C ALA A 119 6.27 20.85 -0.11
N ARG A 120 6.36 19.69 -0.75
CA ARG A 120 7.04 18.53 -0.18
C ARG A 120 7.81 17.79 -1.26
N PHE A 121 8.96 17.26 -0.89
CA PHE A 121 9.57 16.21 -1.67
C PHE A 121 9.00 14.86 -1.20
N ARG A 122 8.63 14.02 -2.16
CA ARG A 122 8.17 12.65 -1.93
C ARG A 122 9.12 11.69 -2.64
N CYS A 123 9.56 10.63 -1.96
CA CYS A 123 10.32 9.53 -2.54
C CYS A 123 9.64 8.23 -2.15
N VAL A 124 9.44 7.37 -3.15
CA VAL A 124 9.08 5.98 -2.98
C VAL A 124 10.24 5.13 -3.51
N LEU A 125 10.75 4.27 -2.63
CA LEU A 125 11.69 3.22 -3.00
C LEU A 125 10.94 1.91 -3.15
N CYS A 126 11.21 1.14 -4.20
CA CYS A 126 10.71 -0.21 -4.37
C CYS A 126 11.89 -1.19 -4.39
N TYR A 127 11.97 -2.08 -3.40
CA TYR A 127 12.80 -3.29 -3.49
C TYR A 127 11.98 -4.39 -4.14
N TYR A 128 12.60 -5.16 -5.03
CA TYR A 128 12.00 -6.33 -5.68
C TYR A 128 13.04 -7.43 -5.85
N ASP A 129 12.67 -8.67 -5.52
CA ASP A 129 13.56 -9.84 -5.61
C ASP A 129 13.05 -10.95 -6.52
N GLY A 130 12.05 -10.67 -7.35
CA GLY A 130 11.40 -11.64 -8.22
C GLY A 130 10.33 -12.49 -7.54
N PHE A 131 10.19 -12.39 -6.22
CA PHE A 131 9.18 -13.10 -5.45
C PHE A 131 8.31 -12.14 -4.62
N SER A 132 8.92 -11.10 -4.08
CA SER A 132 8.29 -10.09 -3.24
C SER A 132 8.79 -8.71 -3.60
N PHE A 133 7.96 -7.71 -3.34
CA PHE A 133 8.35 -6.31 -3.37
C PHE A 133 8.03 -5.64 -2.03
N LEU A 134 8.84 -4.64 -1.70
CA LEU A 134 8.70 -3.80 -0.52
C LEU A 134 8.85 -2.34 -0.94
N PHE A 135 7.94 -1.50 -0.48
CA PHE A 135 8.01 -0.07 -0.65
C PHE A 135 8.48 0.61 0.63
N GLY A 136 9.37 1.59 0.49
CA GLY A 136 9.68 2.56 1.52
C GLY A 136 9.27 3.94 1.05
N GLU A 137 8.56 4.68 1.89
CA GLU A 137 8.15 6.05 1.59
C GLU A 137 8.87 7.04 2.50
N GLY A 138 9.26 8.16 1.93
CA GLY A 138 9.72 9.30 2.69
C GLY A 138 9.18 10.60 2.12
N ILE A 139 8.68 11.44 3.01
CA ILE A 139 8.15 12.77 2.70
C ILE A 139 8.96 13.79 3.48
N CYS A 140 9.49 14.78 2.78
CA CYS A 140 10.13 15.95 3.38
C CYS A 140 9.28 17.18 3.09
N TYR A 141 8.56 17.65 4.11
CA TYR A 141 7.80 18.89 4.05
C TYR A 141 8.72 20.10 4.08
N GLY A 142 8.30 21.18 3.44
CA GLY A 142 9.06 22.43 3.44
C GLY A 142 8.40 23.51 2.60
N THR A 143 9.22 24.46 2.18
CA THR A 143 8.79 25.63 1.40
C THR A 143 9.61 25.68 0.13
N VAL A 144 8.93 25.85 -1.00
CA VAL A 144 9.59 26.14 -2.28
C VAL A 144 9.57 27.65 -2.54
N HIS A 145 10.65 28.18 -3.07
CA HIS A 145 10.88 29.61 -3.33
C HIS A 145 11.09 29.87 -4.82
N THR A 146 10.77 31.07 -5.30
CA THR A 146 10.95 31.45 -6.72
C THR A 146 12.41 31.79 -7.07
N ASN A 147 13.18 32.36 -6.14
CA ASN A 147 14.61 32.57 -6.31
C ASN A 147 15.39 31.26 -6.08
N GLU A 148 16.65 31.20 -6.51
CA GLU A 148 17.58 30.08 -6.31
C GLU A 148 18.73 30.49 -5.37
N ILE A 149 19.14 29.61 -4.45
CA ILE A 149 20.25 29.82 -3.52
C ILE A 149 20.95 28.47 -3.32
N GLY A 150 22.28 28.49 -3.29
CA GLY A 150 23.11 27.29 -3.19
C GLY A 150 23.48 26.70 -4.56
N ASN A 151 24.48 25.83 -4.56
CA ASN A 151 25.05 25.22 -5.77
C ASN A 151 25.30 23.70 -5.63
N ALA A 152 25.02 23.11 -4.47
CA ALA A 152 25.06 21.68 -4.26
C ALA A 152 23.73 21.02 -4.67
N GLY A 153 23.73 19.69 -4.77
CA GLY A 153 22.51 18.93 -5.06
C GLY A 153 22.10 18.95 -6.54
N PHE A 154 20.82 18.70 -6.80
CA PHE A 154 20.25 18.60 -8.15
C PHE A 154 18.75 18.92 -8.16
N GLY A 155 18.14 18.99 -9.35
CA GLY A 155 16.71 19.22 -9.52
C GLY A 155 16.24 20.54 -8.91
N TYR A 156 15.34 20.45 -7.92
CA TYR A 156 14.73 21.59 -7.24
C TYR A 156 15.42 21.96 -5.90
N ASP A 157 16.55 21.32 -5.56
CA ASP A 157 17.29 21.60 -4.31
C ASP A 157 17.61 23.10 -4.09
N PRO A 158 17.98 23.90 -5.13
CA PRO A 158 18.24 25.33 -4.95
C PRO A 158 17.02 26.19 -4.64
N MET A 159 15.81 25.63 -4.74
CA MET A 159 14.55 26.33 -4.52
C MET A 159 13.83 25.86 -3.25
N PHE A 160 14.31 24.83 -2.55
CA PHE A 160 13.55 24.18 -1.46
C PHE A 160 14.24 24.30 -0.11
N THR A 161 13.49 24.80 0.88
CA THR A 161 13.89 24.88 2.29
C THR A 161 13.10 23.84 3.08
N PRO A 162 13.74 22.81 3.68
CA PRO A 162 13.03 21.82 4.48
C PRO A 162 12.48 22.44 5.77
N ALA A 163 11.33 21.93 6.23
CA ALA A 163 10.66 22.44 7.42
C ALA A 163 11.60 22.44 8.64
N GLY A 164 11.54 23.51 9.43
CA GLY A 164 12.40 23.69 10.61
C GLY A 164 13.84 24.12 10.32
N ASN A 165 14.20 24.38 9.06
CA ASN A 165 15.52 24.88 8.67
C ASN A 165 15.42 26.24 7.98
N THR A 166 16.56 26.94 7.92
CA THR A 166 16.70 28.23 7.22
C THR A 166 17.50 28.13 5.92
N GLN A 167 18.26 27.04 5.75
CA GLN A 167 19.08 26.77 4.56
C GLN A 167 18.30 25.94 3.54
N ARG A 168 18.57 26.18 2.25
CA ARG A 168 18.05 25.32 1.18
C ARG A 168 18.83 24.04 1.07
N PHE A 169 18.25 23.02 0.44
CA PHE A 169 18.97 21.78 0.19
C PHE A 169 20.27 21.98 -0.59
N ALA A 170 20.33 22.94 -1.52
CA ALA A 170 21.55 23.24 -2.26
C ALA A 170 22.63 23.99 -1.47
N GLU A 171 22.33 24.44 -0.25
CA GLU A 171 23.29 25.05 0.69
C GLU A 171 23.80 24.04 1.73
N MET A 172 23.12 22.89 1.87
CA MET A 172 23.47 21.85 2.83
C MET A 172 24.58 20.95 2.29
N THR A 173 25.42 20.47 3.19
CA THR A 173 26.34 19.36 2.90
C THR A 173 25.54 18.07 2.63
N SER A 174 26.17 17.10 1.96
CA SER A 174 25.55 15.79 1.71
C SER A 174 25.09 15.10 3.01
N ASN A 175 25.83 15.27 4.11
CA ASN A 175 25.48 14.70 5.41
C ASN A 175 24.26 15.36 6.04
N GLU A 176 24.17 16.70 5.99
CA GLU A 176 23.02 17.46 6.50
C GLU A 176 21.76 17.13 5.70
N LYS A 177 21.86 17.15 4.36
CA LYS A 177 20.75 16.77 3.48
C LYS A 177 20.29 15.35 3.76
N SER A 178 21.22 14.41 3.89
CA SER A 178 20.90 13.00 4.18
C SER A 178 20.24 12.77 5.54
N ALA A 179 20.31 13.71 6.48
CA ALA A 179 19.60 13.60 7.75
C ALA A 179 18.10 13.96 7.64
N LEU A 180 17.72 14.70 6.60
CA LEU A 180 16.40 15.33 6.47
C LEU A 180 15.67 14.95 5.19
N SER A 181 16.37 14.39 4.20
CA SER A 181 15.80 14.16 2.87
C SER A 181 14.72 13.08 2.87
N HIS A 182 13.71 13.30 2.04
CA HIS A 182 12.69 12.34 1.65
C HIS A 182 13.31 10.97 1.28
N ARG A 183 14.43 10.93 0.57
CA ARG A 183 15.13 9.67 0.23
C ARG A 183 15.70 8.95 1.44
N SER A 184 16.28 9.66 2.41
CA SER A 184 16.76 9.06 3.66
C SER A 184 15.62 8.46 4.48
N LEU A 185 14.49 9.17 4.54
CA LEU A 185 13.27 8.68 5.19
C LEU A 185 12.70 7.46 4.46
N ALA A 186 12.71 7.43 3.13
CA ALA A 186 12.27 6.30 2.33
C ALA A 186 13.17 5.07 2.55
N VAL A 187 14.51 5.25 2.59
CA VAL A 187 15.44 4.16 2.94
C VAL A 187 15.10 3.63 4.33
N LYS A 188 14.98 4.52 5.33
CA LYS A 188 14.63 4.09 6.69
C LYS A 188 13.31 3.32 6.73
N SER A 189 12.26 3.84 6.08
CA SER A 189 10.95 3.18 5.96
C SER A 189 11.05 1.78 5.34
N LEU A 190 11.83 1.64 4.26
CA LEU A 190 12.06 0.36 3.61
C LEU A 190 12.76 -0.63 4.56
N LEU A 191 13.76 -0.17 5.31
CA LEU A 191 14.53 -0.99 6.24
C LEU A 191 13.74 -1.38 7.50
N ASP A 192 12.80 -0.53 7.93
CA ASP A 192 11.92 -0.76 9.07
C ASP A 192 10.75 -1.71 8.74
N GLY A 193 10.71 -2.29 7.53
CA GLY A 193 9.79 -3.35 7.15
C GLY A 193 8.91 -3.05 5.94
N GLY A 194 8.94 -1.82 5.42
CA GLY A 194 8.26 -1.40 4.19
C GLY A 194 6.77 -1.72 4.08
N SER A 195 6.17 -1.47 2.92
CA SER A 195 4.81 -1.89 2.57
C SER A 195 4.79 -2.75 1.31
N ASN A 196 3.89 -3.72 1.20
CA ASN A 196 3.80 -4.63 0.05
C ASN A 196 2.66 -4.25 -0.91
N SER A 197 2.37 -2.96 -1.11
CA SER A 197 1.30 -2.50 -2.01
C SER A 197 1.78 -1.41 -2.99
N PRO A 198 1.59 -1.58 -4.32
CA PRO A 198 1.89 -0.55 -5.31
C PRO A 198 0.85 0.61 -5.33
N GLU A 199 -0.19 0.53 -4.50
CA GLU A 199 -1.22 1.56 -4.35
C GLU A 199 -1.11 2.33 -3.03
N ALA A 200 0.06 2.36 -2.38
CA ALA A 200 0.25 3.05 -1.10
C ALA A 200 0.32 4.60 -1.22
N GLY A 201 -0.54 5.19 -2.06
CA GLY A 201 -1.08 6.51 -1.76
C GLY A 201 -1.99 6.36 -0.54
N CYS A 202 -1.52 6.84 0.61
CA CYS A 202 -2.06 6.53 1.94
C CYS A 202 -1.68 5.10 2.41
N SER A 203 -0.73 5.00 3.34
CA SER A 203 -0.97 4.04 4.42
C SER A 203 -2.29 4.48 5.04
N PRO A 204 -3.41 3.72 4.96
CA PRO A 204 -4.55 4.07 5.78
C PRO A 204 -4.03 4.08 7.21
N GLU A 205 -4.32 5.15 7.95
CA GLU A 205 -4.12 5.09 9.40
C GLU A 205 -4.71 3.77 9.90
N PRO A 206 -4.05 3.07 10.83
CA PRO A 206 -4.57 1.81 11.36
C PRO A 206 -6.03 2.00 11.75
N VAL A 207 -6.92 1.20 11.15
CA VAL A 207 -8.36 1.28 11.41
C VAL A 207 -8.59 1.26 12.91
N SER A 208 -9.34 2.24 13.42
CA SER A 208 -9.45 2.43 14.86
C SER A 208 -10.12 1.21 15.52
N PRO A 209 -9.84 0.92 16.80
CA PRO A 209 -10.50 -0.18 17.50
C PRO A 209 -12.03 -0.08 17.49
N ASP A 210 -12.60 1.13 17.46
CA ASP A 210 -14.04 1.36 17.40
C ASP A 210 -14.59 1.04 16.00
N ASP A 211 -13.86 1.42 14.95
CA ASP A 211 -14.23 1.07 13.57
C ASP A 211 -14.16 -0.44 13.33
N ILE A 212 -13.13 -1.12 13.84
CA ILE A 212 -13.05 -2.59 13.78
C ILE A 212 -14.28 -3.23 14.43
N GLN A 213 -14.78 -2.67 15.54
CA GLN A 213 -16.00 -3.18 16.18
C GLN A 213 -17.23 -3.03 15.28
N VAL A 214 -17.40 -1.87 14.65
CA VAL A 214 -18.50 -1.63 13.70
C VAL A 214 -18.40 -2.59 12.51
N LEU A 215 -17.23 -2.70 11.90
CA LEU A 215 -17.00 -3.52 10.71
C LEU A 215 -17.20 -5.02 10.98
N ALA A 216 -16.68 -5.54 12.08
CA ALA A 216 -16.91 -6.93 12.48
C ALA A 216 -18.39 -7.19 12.79
N THR A 217 -19.10 -6.21 13.37
CA THR A 217 -20.54 -6.30 13.61
C THR A 217 -21.32 -6.35 12.30
N VAL A 218 -21.00 -5.48 11.33
CA VAL A 218 -21.57 -5.51 9.97
C VAL A 218 -21.33 -6.87 9.31
N ALA A 219 -20.12 -7.42 9.46
CA ALA A 219 -19.75 -8.72 8.89
C ALA A 219 -20.64 -9.85 9.47
N CYS A 220 -20.80 -9.91 10.80
CA CYS A 220 -21.69 -10.86 11.47
C CYS A 220 -23.16 -10.71 11.04
N LEU A 221 -23.67 -9.49 11.04
CA LEU A 221 -25.07 -9.20 10.69
C LEU A 221 -25.36 -9.55 9.22
N THR A 222 -24.42 -9.29 8.33
CA THR A 222 -24.51 -9.66 6.90
C THR A 222 -24.51 -11.18 6.75
N ALA A 223 -23.59 -11.89 7.42
CA ALA A 223 -23.51 -13.35 7.33
C ALA A 223 -24.76 -14.06 7.89
N LEU A 224 -25.38 -13.50 8.92
CA LEU A 224 -26.59 -14.02 9.56
C LEU A 224 -27.90 -13.50 8.93
N SER A 225 -27.82 -12.66 7.89
CA SER A 225 -28.97 -11.98 7.29
C SER A 225 -29.86 -11.26 8.32
N ARG A 226 -29.27 -10.66 9.36
CA ARG A 226 -29.97 -9.89 10.39
C ARG A 226 -30.20 -8.45 9.93
N LEU A 227 -31.05 -8.30 8.91
CA LEU A 227 -31.22 -7.07 8.13
C LEU A 227 -31.68 -5.86 8.96
N THR A 228 -32.63 -6.03 9.89
CA THR A 228 -33.12 -4.94 10.74
C THR A 228 -32.04 -4.39 11.67
N ASP A 229 -31.23 -5.26 12.26
CA ASP A 229 -30.12 -4.83 13.13
C ASP A 229 -29.01 -4.16 12.32
N LEU A 230 -28.78 -4.63 11.08
CA LEU A 230 -27.85 -4.00 10.14
C LEU A 230 -28.29 -2.58 9.81
N GLU A 231 -29.57 -2.38 9.46
CA GLU A 231 -30.13 -1.06 9.17
C GLU A 231 -29.94 -0.09 10.36
N ILE A 232 -30.25 -0.52 11.59
CA ILE A 232 -30.06 0.28 12.80
C ILE A 232 -28.59 0.67 12.98
N LEU A 233 -27.67 -0.27 12.80
CA LEU A 233 -26.24 -0.01 12.90
C LEU A 233 -25.79 1.01 11.84
N LEU A 234 -26.15 0.80 10.57
CA LEU A 234 -25.78 1.69 9.46
C LEU A 234 -26.30 3.12 9.69
N GLN A 235 -27.52 3.28 10.18
CA GLN A 235 -28.08 4.58 10.54
C GLN A 235 -27.29 5.27 11.66
N SER A 236 -26.76 4.52 12.63
CA SER A 236 -25.98 5.08 13.74
C SER A 236 -24.62 5.64 13.31
N VAL A 237 -24.02 5.10 12.24
CA VAL A 237 -22.69 5.50 11.73
C VAL A 237 -22.76 6.25 10.39
N ARG A 238 -23.95 6.61 9.91
CA ARG A 238 -24.18 7.27 8.62
C ARG A 238 -23.41 8.58 8.42
N HIS A 239 -23.07 9.27 9.51
CA HIS A 239 -22.35 10.55 9.46
C HIS A 239 -20.82 10.37 9.36
N GLN A 240 -20.32 9.14 9.51
CA GLN A 240 -18.89 8.81 9.48
C GLN A 240 -18.49 8.33 8.08
N VAL A 241 -18.24 9.28 7.17
CA VAL A 241 -18.02 8.99 5.73
C VAL A 241 -16.92 7.95 5.49
N HIS A 242 -15.79 8.05 6.20
CA HIS A 242 -14.69 7.08 6.08
C HIS A 242 -15.10 5.65 6.47
N VAL A 243 -15.96 5.50 7.49
CA VAL A 243 -16.46 4.20 7.93
C VAL A 243 -17.45 3.63 6.92
N GLN A 244 -18.23 4.47 6.22
CA GLN A 244 -19.16 4.02 5.17
C GLN A 244 -18.43 3.36 3.99
N GLU A 245 -17.26 3.88 3.60
CA GLU A 245 -16.42 3.29 2.55
C GLU A 245 -15.91 1.89 2.96
N MET A 246 -15.46 1.76 4.20
CA MET A 246 -15.02 0.46 4.74
C MET A 246 -16.20 -0.53 4.85
N ILE A 247 -17.38 -0.07 5.28
CA ILE A 247 -18.60 -0.89 5.35
C ILE A 247 -18.98 -1.41 3.96
N TYR A 248 -18.89 -0.57 2.92
CA TYR A 248 -19.14 -1.01 1.55
C TYR A 248 -18.22 -2.17 1.17
N GLU A 249 -16.93 -2.06 1.46
CA GLU A 249 -15.95 -3.12 1.16
C GLU A 249 -16.18 -4.39 2.00
N VAL A 250 -16.64 -4.28 3.26
CA VAL A 250 -17.03 -5.44 4.10
C VAL A 250 -18.26 -6.14 3.53
N ILE A 251 -19.31 -5.40 3.19
CA ILE A 251 -20.53 -5.99 2.60
C ILE A 251 -20.19 -6.61 1.25
N LEU A 252 -19.43 -5.91 0.40
CA LEU A 252 -19.02 -6.42 -0.90
C LEU A 252 -18.24 -7.73 -0.79
N GLN A 253 -17.23 -7.84 0.09
CA GLN A 253 -16.46 -9.09 0.20
C GLN A 253 -17.27 -10.27 0.76
N SER A 254 -18.42 -10.00 1.40
CA SER A 254 -19.22 -11.01 2.09
C SER A 254 -19.73 -12.11 1.15
N TYR A 255 -19.92 -11.82 -0.14
CA TYR A 255 -20.47 -12.82 -1.06
C TYR A 255 -19.56 -14.04 -1.23
N LEU A 256 -18.26 -13.89 -0.98
CA LEU A 256 -17.30 -14.99 -1.01
C LEU A 256 -17.55 -16.02 0.10
N PHE A 257 -18.24 -15.64 1.17
CA PHE A 257 -18.42 -16.47 2.37
C PHE A 257 -19.89 -16.79 2.68
N CYS A 258 -20.80 -15.82 2.52
CA CYS A 258 -22.24 -16.03 2.73
C CYS A 258 -23.08 -15.97 1.44
N GLY A 259 -22.44 -15.80 0.27
CA GLY A 259 -23.10 -15.80 -1.02
C GLY A 259 -23.76 -14.48 -1.44
N PHE A 260 -24.18 -14.43 -2.70
CA PHE A 260 -24.85 -13.27 -3.29
C PHE A 260 -26.15 -12.86 -2.57
N PRO A 261 -27.05 -13.77 -2.15
CA PRO A 261 -28.33 -13.36 -1.55
C PRO A 261 -28.16 -12.45 -0.32
N ALA A 262 -27.39 -12.90 0.67
CA ALA A 262 -27.13 -12.13 1.89
C ALA A 262 -26.41 -10.80 1.59
N THR A 263 -25.44 -10.83 0.67
CA THR A 263 -24.70 -9.64 0.25
C THR A 263 -25.58 -8.62 -0.47
N LEU A 264 -26.45 -9.06 -1.38
CA LEU A 264 -27.37 -8.19 -2.12
C LEU A 264 -28.42 -7.56 -1.19
N GLU A 265 -28.91 -8.31 -0.21
CA GLU A 265 -29.84 -7.77 0.79
C GLU A 265 -29.17 -6.71 1.67
N ALA A 266 -27.97 -6.97 2.18
CA ALA A 266 -27.19 -6.00 2.95
C ALA A 266 -26.84 -4.76 2.11
N MET A 267 -26.42 -4.95 0.85
CA MET A 267 -26.06 -3.86 -0.07
C MET A 267 -27.28 -2.98 -0.40
N LYS A 268 -28.50 -3.53 -0.47
CA LYS A 268 -29.72 -2.73 -0.67
C LYS A 268 -29.98 -1.78 0.51
N ILE A 269 -29.74 -2.25 1.75
CA ILE A 269 -29.89 -1.42 2.94
C ILE A 269 -28.83 -0.32 2.91
N LEU A 270 -27.57 -0.67 2.65
CA LEU A 270 -26.48 0.30 2.51
C LEU A 270 -26.79 1.35 1.43
N ALA A 271 -27.31 0.94 0.26
CA ALA A 271 -27.64 1.84 -0.84
C ALA A 271 -28.84 2.76 -0.55
N SER A 272 -29.75 2.37 0.36
CA SER A 272 -30.84 3.25 0.80
C SER A 272 -30.37 4.41 1.69
N GLU A 273 -29.17 4.28 2.28
CA GLU A 273 -28.49 5.36 2.97
C GLU A 273 -27.79 6.27 1.95
N ARG A 274 -28.23 7.54 1.85
CA ARG A 274 -27.87 8.50 0.77
C ARG A 274 -26.39 8.95 0.71
N SER A 275 -25.49 8.30 1.46
CA SER A 275 -24.13 8.77 1.73
C SER A 275 -23.02 7.83 1.23
N VAL A 276 -23.37 6.75 0.53
CA VAL A 276 -22.40 5.72 0.15
C VAL A 276 -21.91 5.95 -1.27
N PRO A 277 -20.59 6.00 -1.51
CA PRO A 277 -20.06 6.07 -2.87
C PRO A 277 -20.50 4.85 -3.66
N THR A 278 -21.05 5.05 -4.86
CA THR A 278 -21.26 3.96 -5.82
C THR A 278 -19.87 3.53 -6.30
N GLY A 279 -19.27 2.57 -5.60
CA GLY A 279 -17.93 2.06 -5.84
C GLY A 279 -17.70 1.76 -7.32
N GLY A 280 -16.95 2.64 -7.97
CA GLY A 280 -16.57 2.55 -9.37
C GLY A 280 -15.16 3.08 -9.50
N SER A 281 -14.17 2.28 -9.11
CA SER A 281 -12.83 2.47 -9.62
C SER A 281 -12.86 2.07 -11.09
N GLU A 282 -12.61 3.02 -12.00
CA GLU A 282 -12.31 2.78 -13.41
C GLU A 282 -10.93 2.07 -13.54
N GLU A 283 -10.70 1.00 -12.78
CA GLU A 283 -9.50 0.19 -12.89
C GLU A 283 -9.51 -0.54 -14.24
N GLY A 284 -8.39 -0.48 -14.97
CA GLY A 284 -8.20 -1.21 -16.21
C GLY A 284 -8.44 -2.71 -16.03
N LEU A 285 -9.63 -3.16 -16.44
CA LEU A 285 -10.18 -4.51 -16.27
C LEU A 285 -9.44 -5.53 -17.15
N SER A 286 -8.30 -6.05 -16.71
CA SER A 286 -7.67 -7.23 -17.33
C SER A 286 -7.68 -8.42 -16.38
N ALA A 287 -8.11 -9.58 -16.88
CA ALA A 287 -8.14 -10.82 -16.08
C ALA A 287 -6.73 -11.24 -15.62
N SER A 288 -5.70 -10.91 -16.39
CA SER A 288 -4.29 -11.15 -16.03
C SER A 288 -3.88 -10.31 -14.82
N ASN A 289 -4.28 -9.04 -14.73
CA ASN A 289 -3.96 -8.18 -13.58
C ASN A 289 -4.59 -8.72 -12.29
N TYR A 290 -5.86 -9.16 -12.36
CA TYR A 290 -6.52 -9.75 -11.18
C TYR A 290 -5.89 -11.07 -10.75
N LYS A 291 -5.44 -11.89 -11.70
CA LYS A 291 -4.75 -13.15 -11.39
C LYS A 291 -3.47 -12.91 -10.59
N GLU A 292 -2.66 -11.96 -11.06
CA GLU A 292 -1.41 -11.60 -10.41
C GLU A 292 -1.65 -10.99 -9.03
N ARG A 293 -2.56 -10.00 -8.93
CA ARG A 293 -2.93 -9.35 -7.66
C ARG A 293 -3.48 -10.37 -6.66
N GLY A 294 -4.29 -11.31 -7.13
CA GLY A 294 -4.84 -12.40 -6.33
C GLY A 294 -3.77 -13.35 -5.82
N MET A 295 -2.80 -13.72 -6.67
CA MET A 295 -1.68 -14.57 -6.28
C MET A 295 -0.79 -13.88 -5.22
N ASN A 296 -0.52 -12.60 -5.40
CA ASN A 296 0.25 -11.79 -4.44
C ASN A 296 -0.44 -11.73 -3.07
N LEU A 297 -1.76 -11.47 -3.07
CA LEU A 297 -2.54 -11.43 -1.82
C LEU A 297 -2.60 -12.81 -1.14
N LEU A 298 -2.81 -13.89 -1.91
CA LEU A 298 -2.75 -15.27 -1.42
C LEU A 298 -1.41 -15.55 -0.75
N GLN A 299 -0.30 -15.19 -1.39
CA GLN A 299 1.03 -15.40 -0.83
C GLN A 299 1.23 -14.62 0.47
N ARG A 300 0.65 -13.41 0.57
CA ARG A 300 0.67 -12.61 1.81
C ARG A 300 -0.09 -13.29 2.96
N ILE A 301 -1.30 -13.78 2.70
CA ILE A 301 -2.19 -14.38 3.71
C ILE A 301 -1.73 -15.79 4.11
N TYR A 302 -1.28 -16.59 3.16
CA TYR A 302 -0.99 -18.02 3.35
C TYR A 302 0.51 -18.33 3.41
N GLY A 303 1.38 -17.54 2.80
CA GLY A 303 2.82 -17.75 2.83
C GLY A 303 3.24 -19.11 2.28
N LYS A 304 4.07 -19.84 3.05
CA LYS A 304 4.59 -21.16 2.64
C LYS A 304 3.50 -22.23 2.43
N VAL A 305 2.28 -22.01 2.91
CA VAL A 305 1.16 -22.94 2.68
C VAL A 305 0.30 -22.58 1.46
N ALA A 306 0.56 -21.45 0.79
CA ALA A 306 -0.20 -21.00 -0.37
C ALA A 306 -0.12 -22.02 -1.53
N GLU A 307 1.09 -22.36 -1.96
CA GLU A 307 1.31 -23.27 -3.09
C GLU A 307 0.74 -24.68 -2.83
N PRO A 308 1.02 -25.35 -1.67
CA PRO A 308 0.39 -26.63 -1.36
C PRO A 308 -1.14 -26.57 -1.30
N MET A 309 -1.72 -25.47 -0.80
CA MET A 309 -3.17 -25.27 -0.77
C MET A 309 -3.74 -25.17 -2.19
N LEU A 310 -3.11 -24.38 -3.06
CA LEU A 310 -3.55 -24.20 -4.44
C LEU A 310 -3.41 -25.50 -5.25
N SER A 311 -2.33 -26.27 -5.06
CA SER A 311 -2.20 -27.58 -5.69
C SER A 311 -3.30 -28.55 -5.26
N ASN A 312 -3.65 -28.55 -3.97
CA ASN A 312 -4.76 -29.38 -3.47
C ASN A 312 -6.10 -28.96 -4.08
N ILE A 313 -6.37 -27.66 -4.20
CA ILE A 313 -7.60 -27.15 -4.83
C ILE A 313 -7.62 -27.48 -6.32
N GLU A 314 -6.52 -27.29 -7.04
CA GLU A 314 -6.41 -27.65 -8.46
C GLU A 314 -6.64 -29.13 -8.72
N ALA A 315 -6.13 -30.00 -7.85
CA ALA A 315 -6.38 -31.43 -7.93
C ALA A 315 -7.87 -31.78 -7.73
N MET A 316 -8.64 -30.92 -7.06
CA MET A 316 -10.09 -31.05 -6.92
C MET A 316 -10.86 -30.40 -8.09
N SER A 317 -10.47 -29.18 -8.49
CA SER A 317 -10.98 -28.43 -9.63
C SER A 317 -10.03 -27.28 -9.99
N ALA A 318 -9.54 -27.30 -11.23
CA ALA A 318 -8.71 -26.24 -11.77
C ALA A 318 -9.48 -24.91 -11.90
N GLU A 319 -10.77 -24.98 -12.25
CA GLU A 319 -11.66 -23.82 -12.35
C GLU A 319 -11.85 -23.17 -10.99
N LEU A 320 -12.05 -23.97 -9.93
CA LEU A 320 -12.20 -23.44 -8.58
C LEU A 320 -10.93 -22.74 -8.10
N LYS A 321 -9.74 -23.30 -8.41
CA LYS A 321 -8.47 -22.61 -8.15
C LYS A 321 -8.44 -21.26 -8.86
N GLU A 322 -8.72 -21.25 -10.16
CA GLU A 322 -8.66 -20.03 -10.99
C GLU A 322 -9.64 -18.97 -10.49
N TRP A 323 -10.91 -19.32 -10.23
CA TRP A 323 -11.91 -18.39 -9.71
C TRP A 323 -11.56 -17.88 -8.33
N MET A 324 -11.02 -18.73 -7.46
CA MET A 324 -10.58 -18.29 -6.14
C MET A 324 -9.47 -17.23 -6.25
N ILE A 325 -8.48 -17.45 -7.12
CA ILE A 325 -7.39 -16.49 -7.34
C ILE A 325 -7.93 -15.20 -7.97
N VAL A 326 -8.63 -15.29 -9.10
CA VAL A 326 -9.03 -14.14 -9.91
C VAL A 326 -10.21 -13.39 -9.28
N GLU A 327 -11.30 -14.08 -8.96
CA GLU A 327 -12.51 -13.46 -8.42
C GLU A 327 -12.37 -13.15 -6.94
N GLY A 328 -11.94 -14.13 -6.14
CA GLY A 328 -11.84 -13.97 -4.69
C GLY A 328 -10.72 -13.02 -4.29
N TYR A 329 -9.47 -13.44 -4.49
CA TYR A 329 -8.32 -12.66 -4.02
C TYR A 329 -8.01 -11.48 -4.93
N GLY A 330 -8.17 -11.63 -6.25
CA GLY A 330 -7.82 -10.64 -7.25
C GLY A 330 -8.81 -9.49 -7.38
N LYS A 331 -10.10 -9.78 -7.57
CA LYS A 331 -11.11 -8.75 -7.82
C LYS A 331 -11.73 -8.16 -6.57
N VAL A 332 -11.78 -8.91 -5.46
CA VAL A 332 -12.52 -8.51 -4.27
C VAL A 332 -11.60 -8.18 -3.10
N LEU A 333 -10.83 -9.16 -2.62
CA LEU A 333 -10.08 -8.98 -1.36
C LEU A 333 -8.85 -8.07 -1.48
N SER A 334 -8.41 -7.77 -2.70
CA SER A 334 -7.31 -6.83 -2.95
C SER A 334 -7.77 -5.45 -3.39
N ARG A 335 -9.09 -5.18 -3.38
CA ARG A 335 -9.60 -3.84 -3.68
C ARG A 335 -9.09 -2.80 -2.66
N PRO A 336 -8.82 -1.57 -3.10
CA PRO A 336 -8.55 -0.47 -2.20
C PRO A 336 -9.80 -0.16 -1.34
N GLY A 337 -9.62 0.61 -0.26
CA GLY A 337 -10.72 1.03 0.63
C GLY A 337 -10.89 0.20 1.91
N LEU A 338 -10.24 -0.98 2.00
CA LEU A 338 -10.12 -1.72 3.26
C LEU A 338 -8.81 -2.51 3.29
N ASP A 339 -8.01 -2.31 4.33
CA ASP A 339 -6.72 -2.98 4.46
C ASP A 339 -6.88 -4.50 4.71
N VAL A 340 -5.87 -5.26 4.29
CA VAL A 340 -5.91 -6.73 4.35
C VAL A 340 -6.11 -7.27 5.76
N SER A 341 -5.55 -6.62 6.79
CA SER A 341 -5.69 -7.06 8.18
C SER A 341 -7.13 -6.90 8.66
N THR A 342 -7.75 -5.76 8.37
CA THR A 342 -9.17 -5.55 8.69
C THR A 342 -10.09 -6.46 7.87
N ARG A 343 -9.77 -6.73 6.60
CA ARG A 343 -10.49 -7.73 5.79
C ARG A 343 -10.48 -9.10 6.46
N GLU A 344 -9.30 -9.60 6.88
CA GLU A 344 -9.17 -10.90 7.55
C GLU A 344 -9.95 -10.95 8.87
N LEU A 345 -9.98 -9.87 9.67
CA LEU A 345 -10.80 -9.77 10.88
C LEU A 345 -12.30 -9.91 10.59
N CYS A 346 -12.80 -9.21 9.56
CA CYS A 346 -14.20 -9.32 9.15
C CYS A 346 -14.53 -10.71 8.60
N ILE A 347 -13.62 -11.34 7.85
CA ILE A 347 -13.78 -12.71 7.35
C ILE A 347 -13.84 -13.71 8.51
N VAL A 348 -12.98 -13.55 9.53
CA VAL A 348 -13.02 -14.34 10.76
C VAL A 348 -14.39 -14.21 11.45
N ALA A 349 -14.93 -13.01 11.53
CA ALA A 349 -16.27 -12.77 12.08
C ALA A 349 -17.35 -13.59 11.34
N GLN A 350 -17.34 -13.55 10.01
CA GLN A 350 -18.30 -14.28 9.17
C GLN A 350 -18.16 -15.79 9.29
N LEU A 351 -16.94 -16.30 9.14
CA LEU A 351 -16.68 -17.75 9.17
C LEU A 351 -16.95 -18.36 10.55
N ALA A 352 -16.83 -17.57 11.62
CA ALA A 352 -17.16 -18.00 12.96
C ALA A 352 -18.68 -18.18 13.13
N VAL A 353 -19.48 -17.17 12.77
CA VAL A 353 -20.96 -17.25 12.91
C VAL A 353 -21.61 -18.21 11.90
N LEU A 354 -20.92 -18.51 10.79
CA LEU A 354 -21.33 -19.55 9.82
C LEU A 354 -20.76 -20.95 10.16
N THR A 355 -19.96 -21.07 11.22
CA THR A 355 -19.40 -22.33 11.71
C THR A 355 -18.58 -23.11 10.67
N HIS A 356 -17.66 -22.44 9.96
CA HIS A 356 -16.76 -23.05 8.98
C HIS A 356 -15.33 -23.27 9.54
N PRO A 357 -15.06 -24.34 10.31
CA PRO A 357 -13.85 -24.47 11.14
C PRO A 357 -12.53 -24.46 10.36
N ASN A 358 -12.48 -25.10 9.18
CA ASN A 358 -11.26 -25.19 8.38
C ASN A 358 -10.90 -23.84 7.75
N GLN A 359 -11.90 -23.11 7.25
CA GLN A 359 -11.71 -21.77 6.68
C GLN A 359 -11.41 -20.77 7.79
N LEU A 360 -12.15 -20.82 8.90
CA LEU A 360 -11.91 -19.98 10.08
C LEU A 360 -10.46 -20.11 10.59
N LYS A 361 -9.92 -21.33 10.64
CA LYS A 361 -8.52 -21.56 10.99
C LYS A 361 -7.53 -20.95 10.01
N SER A 362 -7.86 -20.98 8.73
CA SER A 362 -7.02 -20.42 7.68
C SER A 362 -6.96 -18.89 7.78
N HIS A 363 -8.10 -18.24 7.99
CA HIS A 363 -8.18 -16.78 8.12
C HIS A 363 -7.74 -16.25 9.49
N LEU A 364 -7.88 -17.02 10.57
CA LEU A 364 -7.23 -16.67 11.85
C LEU A 364 -5.70 -16.67 11.74
N ARG A 365 -5.13 -17.59 10.94
CA ARG A 365 -3.70 -17.58 10.61
C ARG A 365 -3.35 -16.42 9.68
N GLY A 366 -4.21 -16.16 8.69
CA GLY A 366 -4.12 -15.03 7.77
C GLY A 366 -4.02 -13.70 8.51
N ALA A 367 -4.98 -13.41 9.37
CA ALA A 367 -5.02 -12.23 10.23
C ALA A 367 -3.70 -12.02 11.01
N LEU A 368 -3.20 -13.05 11.70
CA LEU A 368 -1.92 -12.96 12.42
C LEU A 368 -0.74 -12.66 11.49
N ARG A 369 -0.74 -13.22 10.28
CA ARG A 369 0.33 -13.05 9.29
C ARG A 369 0.31 -11.67 8.63
N THR A 370 -0.87 -11.09 8.46
CA THR A 370 -1.04 -9.77 7.83
C THR A 370 -0.81 -8.61 8.80
N GLY A 371 -0.67 -8.90 10.10
CA GLY A 371 -0.26 -7.95 11.14
C GLY A 371 -1.28 -7.74 12.25
N CYS A 372 -2.41 -8.46 12.27
CA CYS A 372 -3.37 -8.35 13.37
C CYS A 372 -2.76 -8.85 14.69
N THR A 373 -2.94 -8.05 15.74
CA THR A 373 -2.58 -8.45 17.09
C THR A 373 -3.57 -9.47 17.64
N ILE A 374 -3.12 -10.30 18.59
CA ILE A 374 -4.00 -11.21 19.33
C ILE A 374 -5.12 -10.44 20.04
N GLN A 375 -4.84 -9.22 20.50
CA GLN A 375 -5.83 -8.35 21.14
C GLN A 375 -6.96 -7.97 20.17
N GLN A 376 -6.63 -7.53 18.95
CA GLN A 376 -7.64 -7.23 17.93
C GLN A 376 -8.50 -8.45 17.58
N ILE A 377 -7.87 -9.62 17.42
CA ILE A 377 -8.61 -10.87 17.13
C ILE A 377 -9.55 -11.22 18.30
N ASN A 378 -9.10 -11.08 19.55
CA ASN A 378 -9.94 -11.33 20.73
C ASN A 378 -11.12 -10.36 20.81
N SER A 379 -10.92 -9.07 20.50
CA SER A 379 -12.02 -8.09 20.43
C SER A 379 -13.06 -8.48 19.39
N VAL A 380 -12.63 -9.00 18.22
CA VAL A 380 -13.58 -9.54 17.22
C VAL A 380 -14.31 -10.78 17.73
N ILE A 381 -13.62 -11.67 18.45
CA ILE A 381 -14.25 -12.85 19.07
C ILE A 381 -15.29 -12.45 20.13
N GLU A 382 -15.07 -11.38 20.88
CA GLU A 382 -16.07 -10.84 21.82
C GLU A 382 -17.31 -10.31 21.10
N ILE A 383 -17.15 -9.75 19.89
CA ILE A 383 -18.28 -9.34 19.05
C ILE A 383 -19.02 -10.58 18.54
N ILE A 384 -18.31 -11.58 18.02
CA ILE A 384 -18.89 -12.85 17.57
C ILE A 384 -19.75 -13.46 18.68
N ALA A 385 -19.28 -13.46 19.93
CA ALA A 385 -19.99 -14.02 21.08
C ALA A 385 -21.37 -13.36 21.35
N ARG A 386 -21.58 -12.11 20.92
CA ARG A 386 -22.88 -11.43 21.02
C ARG A 386 -23.93 -12.01 20.04
N PHE A 387 -23.48 -12.68 18.99
CA PHE A 387 -24.31 -13.25 17.94
C PHE A 387 -24.36 -14.78 18.00
N ASP A 388 -23.22 -15.41 18.25
CA ASP A 388 -23.06 -16.85 18.31
C ASP A 388 -21.91 -17.26 19.26
N GLU A 389 -22.28 -17.73 20.45
CA GLU A 389 -21.33 -18.17 21.48
C GLU A 389 -20.57 -19.43 21.06
N GLU A 390 -21.15 -20.30 20.23
CA GLU A 390 -20.49 -21.52 19.77
C GLU A 390 -19.37 -21.19 18.77
N GLY A 391 -19.65 -20.36 17.77
CA GLY A 391 -18.67 -19.83 16.82
C GLY A 391 -17.54 -19.06 17.52
N ALA A 392 -17.87 -18.25 18.54
CA ALA A 392 -16.85 -17.57 19.34
C ALA A 392 -15.94 -18.56 20.06
N ASN A 393 -16.50 -19.59 20.71
CA ASN A 393 -15.72 -20.62 21.40
C ASN A 393 -14.83 -21.43 20.44
N LEU A 394 -15.34 -21.71 19.24
CA LEU A 394 -14.56 -22.33 18.16
C LEU A 394 -13.35 -21.46 17.78
N ALA A 395 -13.57 -20.16 17.55
CA ALA A 395 -12.51 -19.21 17.22
C ALA A 395 -11.45 -19.10 18.34
N ARG A 396 -11.87 -19.01 19.61
CA ARG A 396 -10.96 -19.02 20.78
C ARG A 396 -10.10 -20.28 20.83
N ARG A 397 -10.69 -21.45 20.58
CA ARG A 397 -9.96 -22.72 20.57
C ARG A 397 -8.91 -22.72 19.46
N ILE A 398 -9.30 -22.37 18.24
CA ILE A 398 -8.38 -22.35 17.09
C ILE A 398 -7.24 -21.34 17.29
N LEU A 399 -7.54 -20.13 17.80
CA LEU A 399 -6.53 -19.11 18.07
C LEU A 399 -5.51 -19.57 19.12
N ARG A 400 -5.95 -20.24 20.18
CA ARG A 400 -5.05 -20.86 21.18
C ARG A 400 -4.14 -21.91 20.56
N ASP A 401 -4.68 -22.76 19.69
CA ASP A 401 -3.89 -23.79 18.99
C ASP A 401 -2.84 -23.19 18.05
N LEU A 402 -3.17 -22.08 17.37
CA LEU A 402 -2.25 -21.38 16.48
C LEU A 402 -1.12 -20.66 17.26
N THR A 403 -1.44 -20.06 18.39
CA THR A 403 -0.48 -19.26 19.19
C THR A 403 0.40 -20.11 20.11
N SER A 404 -0.09 -21.26 20.59
CA SER A 404 0.71 -22.21 21.38
C SER A 404 1.81 -22.87 20.55
N ARG A 405 1.54 -23.22 19.29
CA ARG A 405 2.51 -23.80 18.36
C ARG A 405 3.59 -22.83 17.89
N ALA A 406 3.40 -21.52 18.06
CA ALA A 406 4.40 -20.50 17.72
C ALA A 406 5.43 -20.27 18.85
N ARG A 407 5.17 -20.80 20.05
CA ARG A 407 6.05 -20.68 21.24
C ARG A 407 6.90 -21.93 21.50
N ALA A 408 6.64 -23.02 20.78
CA ALA A 408 7.41 -24.26 20.79
C ALA A 408 8.22 -24.35 19.50
#